data_AF-A0A1C2C7E7-F1
#
_entry.id   AF-A0A1C2C7E7-F1
#
_cell.length_a   1.000
_cell.length_b   1.000
_cell.length_c   1.000
_cell.angle_alpha   90.00
_cell.angle_beta   90.00
_cell.angle_gamma   90.00
#
_symmetry.space_group_name_H-M   'P 1'
#
loop_
_entity.id
_entity.type
_entity.pdbx_description
1 polymer ?
#
loop_
_entity_poly.entity_id
_entity_poly.type
_entity_poly.pdbx_seq_one_letter_code
_entity_poly.pdbx_strand_id
1 'polypeptide(L)'
;MSHSYETKPLVYACSGCSNVAQLANDLAVVMDREGLAEMSCIAGVGGKVKQLVKVAQSGRPILAVDGCPLNCVKQTLATVDVVPTWHLELTALGYKKRDHENCDLGDAYQLLQKVHSDVLPQLTKQQGARH
;
A
#
# COMPACT_ATOMS: atom_id res chain seq x y z
N MET A 1 -12.34 5.28 19.76
CA MET A 1 -11.26 4.29 19.68
C MET A 1 -10.02 4.99 19.13
N SER A 2 -9.10 5.38 20.01
CA SER A 2 -7.83 5.99 19.62
C SER A 2 -6.93 4.90 19.02
N HIS A 3 -7.02 4.69 17.71
CA HIS A 3 -6.04 3.89 17.00
C HIS A 3 -4.75 4.72 16.94
N SER A 4 -3.80 4.45 17.86
CA SER A 4 -2.46 5.02 17.75
C SER A 4 -1.83 4.44 16.48
N TYR A 5 -1.89 5.22 15.41
CA TYR A 5 -1.30 4.88 14.13
C TYR A 5 0.22 5.09 14.13
N GLU A 6 0.78 5.79 15.12
CA GLU A 6 2.19 6.18 15.19
C GLU A 6 3.19 5.02 15.10
N THR A 7 2.80 3.80 15.48
CA THR A 7 3.67 2.61 15.44
C THR A 7 3.39 1.67 14.27
N LYS A 8 2.35 1.92 13.47
CA LYS A 8 1.94 1.03 12.38
C LYS A 8 2.75 1.28 11.12
N PRO A 9 2.91 0.31 10.21
CA PRO A 9 3.40 0.62 8.87
C PRO A 9 2.46 1.59 8.14
N LEU A 10 2.98 2.24 7.11
CA LEU A 10 2.18 2.99 6.15
C LEU A 10 1.83 2.10 4.95
N VAL A 11 0.65 2.29 4.38
CA VAL A 11 0.27 1.69 3.09
C VAL A 11 -0.10 2.77 2.09
N TYR A 12 0.47 2.66 0.89
CA TYR A 12 0.15 3.52 -0.25
C TYR A 12 -0.28 2.64 -1.42
N ALA A 13 -1.37 3.03 -2.09
CA ALA A 13 -1.91 2.29 -3.22
C ALA A 13 -1.99 3.13 -4.49
N CYS A 14 -1.81 2.49 -5.64
CA CYS A 14 -2.11 3.07 -6.94
C CYS A 14 -3.64 3.13 -7.12
N SER A 15 -4.26 4.28 -6.89
CA SER A 15 -5.72 4.47 -6.99
C SER A 15 -6.16 5.04 -8.35
N GLY A 16 -5.68 4.44 -9.45
CA GLY A 16 -6.09 4.75 -10.83
C GLY A 16 -7.40 4.07 -11.27
N CYS A 17 -7.86 4.31 -12.50
CA CYS A 17 -9.19 3.86 -12.98
C CYS A 17 -9.29 2.38 -13.43
N SER A 18 -8.20 1.64 -13.53
CA SER A 18 -8.22 0.23 -13.94
C SER A 18 -8.60 -0.71 -12.80
N ASN A 19 -9.09 -1.91 -13.13
CA ASN A 19 -9.46 -2.95 -12.16
C ASN A 19 -8.39 -3.24 -11.09
N VAL A 20 -7.13 -3.40 -11.51
CA VAL A 20 -5.99 -3.68 -10.62
C VAL A 20 -5.60 -2.50 -9.75
N ALA A 21 -5.92 -1.28 -10.17
CA ALA A 21 -5.70 -0.08 -9.38
C ALA A 21 -6.79 0.07 -8.32
N GLN A 22 -8.04 -0.22 -8.68
CA GLN A 22 -9.13 -0.31 -7.69
C GLN A 22 -8.88 -1.44 -6.69
N LEU A 23 -8.41 -2.62 -7.14
CA LEU A 23 -8.04 -3.72 -6.25
C LEU A 23 -6.89 -3.36 -5.30
N ALA A 24 -5.85 -2.67 -5.79
CA ALA A 24 -4.76 -2.18 -4.96
C ALA A 24 -5.26 -1.20 -3.89
N ASN A 25 -6.18 -0.31 -4.27
CA ASN A 25 -6.83 0.63 -3.36
C ASN A 25 -7.68 -0.09 -2.30
N ASP A 26 -8.49 -1.07 -2.70
CA ASP A 26 -9.34 -1.84 -1.80
C ASP A 26 -8.52 -2.57 -0.75
N LEU A 27 -7.39 -3.18 -1.13
CA LEU A 27 -6.46 -3.79 -0.20
C LEU A 27 -5.97 -2.78 0.85
N ALA A 28 -5.50 -1.61 0.43
CA ALA A 28 -4.98 -0.60 1.36
C ALA A 28 -6.06 -0.07 2.32
N VAL A 29 -7.29 0.11 1.83
CA VAL A 29 -8.44 0.52 2.65
C VAL A 29 -8.81 -0.55 3.68
N VAL A 30 -8.81 -1.83 3.29
CA VAL A 30 -9.06 -2.94 4.24
C VAL A 30 -7.98 -2.97 5.31
N MET A 31 -6.71 -2.90 4.93
CA MET A 31 -5.59 -2.89 5.88
C MET A 31 -5.67 -1.74 6.89
N ASP A 32 -6.09 -0.55 6.46
CA ASP A 32 -6.27 0.60 7.35
C ASP A 32 -7.41 0.40 8.34
N ARG A 33 -8.57 -0.03 7.85
CA ARG A 33 -9.78 -0.23 8.67
C ARG A 33 -9.64 -1.38 9.67
N GLU A 34 -8.88 -2.41 9.32
CA GLU A 34 -8.52 -3.50 10.23
C GLU A 34 -7.38 -3.12 11.17
N GLY A 35 -6.77 -1.94 10.99
CA GLY A 35 -5.69 -1.47 11.82
C GLY A 35 -4.37 -2.23 11.61
N LEU A 36 -4.16 -2.85 10.46
CA LEU A 36 -2.92 -3.51 10.08
C LEU A 36 -1.86 -2.52 9.60
N ALA A 37 -2.29 -1.42 8.97
CA ALA A 37 -1.46 -0.31 8.52
C ALA A 37 -2.22 1.02 8.69
N GLU A 38 -1.54 2.13 8.45
CA GLU A 38 -2.18 3.43 8.20
C GLU A 38 -2.14 3.73 6.70
N MET A 39 -3.29 3.92 6.07
CA MET A 39 -3.32 4.33 4.67
C MET A 39 -3.06 5.84 4.56
N SER A 40 -2.18 6.22 3.64
CA SER A 40 -1.89 7.63 3.34
C SER A 40 -2.01 7.92 1.85
N CYS A 41 -2.30 9.17 1.51
CA CYS A 41 -2.66 9.57 0.15
C CYS A 41 -1.42 9.76 -0.74
N ILE A 42 -1.20 8.83 -1.67
CA ILE A 42 -0.09 8.93 -2.63
C ILE A 42 -0.22 10.13 -3.57
N ALA A 43 -1.44 10.49 -3.97
CA ALA A 43 -1.68 11.65 -4.83
C ALA A 43 -1.22 12.95 -4.15
N GLY A 44 -1.39 13.05 -2.83
CA GLY A 44 -0.90 14.19 -2.08
C GLY A 44 0.62 14.20 -1.89
N VAL A 45 1.29 13.03 -1.86
CA VAL A 45 2.75 12.96 -1.96
C VAL A 45 3.21 13.47 -3.32
N GLY A 46 2.60 13.01 -4.42
CA GLY A 46 2.90 13.49 -5.78
C GLY A 46 2.61 14.98 -5.98
N GLY A 47 1.57 15.49 -5.32
CA GLY A 47 1.25 16.91 -5.25
C GLY A 47 2.11 17.72 -4.28
N LYS A 48 3.11 17.11 -3.64
CA LYS A 48 4.02 17.75 -2.67
C LYS A 48 3.29 18.44 -1.50
N VAL A 49 2.15 17.88 -1.08
CA VAL A 49 1.42 18.35 0.10
C VAL A 49 2.30 18.12 1.33
N LYS A 50 2.77 19.20 1.96
CA LYS A 50 3.79 19.16 3.03
C LYS A 50 3.52 18.12 4.12
N GLN A 51 2.27 18.01 4.57
CA GLN A 51 1.91 17.04 5.62
C GLN A 51 2.04 15.60 5.16
N LEU A 52 1.65 15.29 3.91
CA LEU A 52 1.71 13.92 3.39
C LEU A 52 3.13 13.50 3.02
N VAL A 53 3.96 14.43 2.55
CA VAL A 53 5.40 14.19 2.37
C VAL A 53 6.08 13.89 3.71
N LYS A 54 5.76 14.64 4.77
CA LYS A 54 6.28 14.37 6.13
C LYS A 54 5.88 12.98 6.63
N VAL A 55 4.64 12.56 6.39
CA VAL A 55 4.20 11.20 6.75
C VAL A 55 5.00 10.15 5.99
N ALA A 56 5.16 10.30 4.66
CA ALA A 56 5.95 9.38 3.85
C ALA A 56 7.43 9.30 4.31
N GLN A 57 8.00 10.41 4.78
CA GLN A 57 9.38 10.51 5.28
C GLN A 57 9.53 10.19 6.77
N SER A 58 8.49 9.70 7.44
CA SER A 58 8.50 9.43 8.89
C SER A 58 9.47 8.33 9.34
N GLY A 59 10.04 7.56 8.39
CA GLY A 59 10.89 6.41 8.69
C GLY A 59 10.12 5.16 9.15
N ARG A 60 8.78 5.22 9.11
CA ARG A 60 7.92 4.04 9.32
C ARG A 60 8.06 3.08 8.14
N PRO A 61 7.95 1.76 8.35
CA PRO A 61 7.92 0.80 7.26
C PRO A 61 6.78 1.11 6.30
N ILE A 62 7.01 0.96 5.00
CA ILE A 62 6.03 1.30 3.95
C ILE A 62 5.74 0.08 3.09
N LEU A 63 4.46 -0.22 2.92
CA LEU A 63 3.95 -1.08 1.86
C LEU A 63 3.48 -0.22 0.68
N ALA A 64 4.14 -0.33 -0.46
CA ALA A 64 3.68 0.22 -1.72
C ALA A 64 2.91 -0.84 -2.51
N VAL A 65 1.67 -0.54 -2.90
CA VAL A 65 0.82 -1.42 -3.71
C VAL A 65 0.55 -0.77 -5.06
N ASP A 66 1.17 -1.30 -6.10
CA ASP A 66 1.00 -0.85 -7.47
C ASP A 66 0.14 -1.84 -8.25
N GLY A 67 -0.82 -1.32 -9.01
CA GLY A 67 -1.69 -2.18 -9.82
C GLY A 67 -1.02 -2.68 -11.10
N CYS A 68 0.04 -2.02 -11.60
CA CYS A 68 0.64 -2.33 -12.90
C CYS A 68 2.14 -1.93 -12.97
N PRO A 69 2.87 -2.31 -14.05
CA PRO A 69 4.32 -2.10 -14.16
C PRO A 69 4.77 -0.64 -14.24
N LEU A 70 3.83 0.31 -14.36
CA LEU A 70 4.13 1.74 -14.25
C LEU A 70 4.63 2.12 -12.86
N ASN A 71 4.28 1.34 -11.83
CA ASN A 71 4.76 1.50 -10.47
C ASN A 71 4.56 2.92 -9.91
N CYS A 72 3.38 3.51 -10.14
CA CYS A 72 3.07 4.90 -9.81
C CYS A 72 3.36 5.25 -8.34
N VAL A 73 3.06 4.35 -7.40
CA VAL A 73 3.35 4.56 -5.97
C VAL A 73 4.85 4.60 -5.73
N LYS A 74 5.57 3.56 -6.17
CA LYS A 74 7.03 3.48 -5.99
C LYS A 74 7.74 4.67 -6.61
N GLN A 75 7.36 5.07 -7.82
CA GLN A 75 7.92 6.23 -8.51
C GLN A 75 7.62 7.54 -7.76
N THR A 76 6.39 7.70 -7.28
CA THR A 76 5.98 8.91 -6.53
C THR A 76 6.75 9.03 -5.21
N LEU A 77 6.91 7.94 -4.46
CA LEU A 77 7.72 7.90 -3.24
C LEU A 77 9.19 8.26 -3.52
N ALA A 78 9.76 7.77 -4.62
CA ALA A 78 11.13 8.09 -5.01
C ALA A 78 11.35 9.59 -5.27
N THR A 79 10.32 10.35 -5.68
CA THR A 79 10.43 11.81 -5.88
C THR A 79 10.63 12.62 -4.59
N VAL A 80 10.40 11.98 -3.44
CA VAL A 80 10.62 12.54 -2.10
C VAL A 80 11.65 11.74 -1.31
N ASP A 81 12.53 11.03 -2.03
CA ASP A 81 13.64 10.23 -1.48
C ASP A 81 13.20 9.12 -0.52
N VAL A 82 12.01 8.56 -0.75
CA VAL A 82 11.46 7.45 0.04
C VAL A 82 11.50 6.16 -0.76
N VAL A 83 12.07 5.11 -0.15
CA VAL A 83 12.07 3.75 -0.68
C VAL A 83 11.12 2.89 0.16
N PRO A 84 10.11 2.23 -0.43
CA PRO A 84 9.20 1.40 0.34
C PRO A 84 9.89 0.14 0.85
N THR A 85 9.49 -0.32 2.03
CA THR A 85 10.00 -1.56 2.65
C THR A 85 9.53 -2.79 1.89
N TRP A 86 8.26 -2.77 1.47
CA TRP A 86 7.66 -3.80 0.62
C TRP A 86 7.00 -3.16 -0.59
N HIS A 87 7.05 -3.87 -1.71
CA HIS A 87 6.42 -3.46 -2.95
C HIS A 87 5.66 -4.64 -3.54
N LEU A 88 4.35 -4.45 -3.74
CA LEU A 88 3.48 -5.39 -4.43
C LEU A 88 3.10 -4.76 -5.77
N GLU A 89 3.38 -5.47 -6.86
CA GLU A 89 2.93 -5.10 -8.19
C GLU A 89 1.97 -6.17 -8.68
N LEU A 90 0.68 -5.84 -8.80
CA LEU A 90 -0.38 -6.84 -8.96
C LEU A 90 -0.28 -7.60 -10.29
N THR A 91 0.15 -6.98 -11.39
CA THR A 91 0.28 -7.74 -12.65
C THR A 91 1.42 -8.76 -12.63
N ALA A 92 2.52 -8.50 -11.91
CA ALA A 92 3.56 -9.50 -11.64
C ALA A 92 3.06 -10.66 -10.78
N LEU A 93 1.95 -10.48 -10.05
CA LEU A 93 1.27 -11.54 -9.31
C LEU A 93 0.24 -12.31 -10.17
N GLY A 94 0.09 -11.97 -11.45
CA GLY A 94 -0.79 -12.66 -12.39
C GLY A 94 -2.15 -11.98 -12.61
N TYR A 95 -2.45 -10.88 -11.91
CA TYR A 95 -3.66 -10.11 -12.16
C TYR A 95 -3.58 -9.42 -13.52
N LYS A 96 -4.66 -9.47 -14.30
CA LYS A 96 -4.69 -8.83 -15.63
C LYS A 96 -5.32 -7.46 -15.53
N LYS A 97 -4.60 -6.43 -15.97
CA LYS A 97 -5.13 -5.07 -16.10
C LYS A 97 -6.22 -5.03 -17.16
N ARG A 98 -7.37 -4.48 -16.79
CA ARG A 98 -8.54 -4.24 -17.62
C ARG A 98 -9.14 -2.88 -17.21
N ASP A 99 -9.55 -2.10 -18.20
CA ASP A 99 -10.13 -0.78 -17.99
C ASP A 99 -11.65 -0.89 -17.93
N HIS A 100 -12.31 0.01 -17.17
CA HIS A 100 -13.78 0.06 -17.03
C HIS A 100 -14.44 -1.17 -16.37
N GLU A 101 -13.70 -1.91 -15.57
CA GLU A 101 -14.21 -3.05 -14.81
C GLU A 101 -13.47 -3.23 -13.48
N ASN A 102 -14.01 -4.07 -12.60
CA ASN A 102 -13.41 -4.42 -11.32
C ASN A 102 -12.86 -5.86 -11.36
N CYS A 103 -11.88 -6.15 -10.51
CA CYS A 103 -11.53 -7.54 -10.21
C CYS A 103 -12.68 -8.20 -9.44
N ASP A 104 -12.76 -9.53 -9.49
CA ASP A 104 -13.81 -10.24 -8.75
C ASP A 104 -13.44 -10.44 -7.26
N LEU A 105 -14.38 -10.97 -6.48
CA LEU A 105 -14.15 -11.23 -5.05
C LEU A 105 -13.08 -12.30 -4.80
N GLY A 106 -12.90 -13.23 -5.75
CA GLY A 106 -11.86 -14.25 -5.67
C GLY A 106 -10.47 -13.65 -5.79
N ASP A 107 -10.29 -12.74 -6.74
CA ASP A 107 -9.06 -11.96 -6.93
C ASP A 107 -8.70 -11.21 -5.63
N ALA A 108 -9.68 -10.53 -5.02
CA ALA A 108 -9.48 -9.79 -3.77
C ALA A 108 -9.12 -10.71 -2.60
N TYR A 109 -9.78 -11.85 -2.47
CA TYR A 109 -9.49 -12.82 -1.42
C TYR A 109 -8.08 -13.41 -1.54
N GLN A 110 -7.66 -13.77 -2.76
CA GLN A 110 -6.31 -14.26 -3.04
C GLN A 110 -5.24 -13.23 -2.69
N LEU A 111 -5.48 -11.96 -3.01
CA LEU A 111 -4.54 -10.88 -2.70
C LEU A 111 -4.40 -10.72 -1.18
N LEU A 112 -5.52 -10.68 -0.45
CA LEU A 112 -5.53 -10.60 1.01
C LEU A 112 -4.77 -11.77 1.63
N GLN A 113 -5.02 -13.01 1.20
CA GLN A 113 -4.29 -14.17 1.71
C GLN A 113 -2.78 -14.03 1.52
N LYS A 114 -2.34 -13.52 0.36
CA LYS A 114 -0.91 -13.30 0.09
C LYS A 114 -0.29 -12.22 0.96
N VAL A 115 -1.01 -11.12 1.22
CA VAL A 115 -0.55 -10.10 2.18
C VAL A 115 -0.44 -10.67 3.59
N HIS A 116 -1.40 -11.50 4.00
CA HIS A 116 -1.39 -12.18 5.30
C HIS A 116 -0.24 -13.17 5.45
N SER A 117 0.16 -13.89 4.39
CA SER A 117 1.26 -14.85 4.45
C SER A 117 2.64 -14.21 4.36
N ASP A 118 2.79 -13.21 3.49
CA ASP A 118 4.12 -12.75 3.08
C ASP A 118 4.50 -11.43 3.74
N VAL A 119 3.54 -10.54 4.01
CA VAL A 119 3.80 -9.17 4.46
C VAL A 119 3.50 -8.99 5.95
N LEU A 120 2.33 -9.41 6.42
CA LEU A 120 1.94 -9.26 7.83
C LEU A 120 2.89 -9.94 8.84
N PRO A 121 3.45 -11.14 8.59
CA PRO A 121 4.37 -11.76 9.53
C PRO A 121 5.72 -11.02 9.61
N GLN A 122 6.07 -10.25 8.59
CA GLN A 122 7.25 -9.39 8.60
C GLN A 122 6.96 -8.07 9.33
N LEU A 123 5.74 -7.55 9.19
CA LEU A 123 5.26 -6.37 9.90
C LEU A 123 5.24 -6.57 11.43
N THR A 124 4.78 -7.73 11.91
CA THR A 124 4.74 -8.04 13.35
C THR A 124 6.14 -8.26 13.94
N LYS A 125 7.06 -8.91 13.21
CA LYS A 125 8.45 -9.08 13.64
C LYS A 125 9.20 -7.75 13.78
N GLN A 126 8.96 -6.80 12.88
CA GLN A 126 9.59 -5.47 12.95
C GLN A 126 9.06 -4.60 14.10
N GLN A 127 7.82 -4.81 14.55
CA GLN A 127 7.27 -4.14 15.74
C GLN A 127 7.86 -4.69 17.05
N GLY A 128 8.22 -5.98 17.09
CA GLY A 128 8.83 -6.61 18.27
C GLY A 128 10.31 -6.29 18.49
N ALA A 129 11.08 -6.02 17.42
CA ALA A 129 12.53 -5.81 17.47
C ALA A 129 12.98 -4.39 17.87
N ARG A 130 12.05 -3.49 18.22
CA ARG A 130 12.33 -2.10 18.62
C ARG A 130 12.10 -1.82 20.12
N HIS A 131 12.25 -2.84 20.97
CA HIS A 131 12.29 -2.68 22.44
C HIS A 131 13.71 -2.84 22.96
#